data_AF-A0A4U8S3D5-F1
#
_entry.id   AF-A0A4U8S3D5-F1
#
_cell.length_a   1.000
_cell.length_b   1.000
_cell.length_c   1.000
_cell.angle_alpha   90.00
_cell.angle_beta   90.00
_cell.angle_gamma   90.00
#
_symmetry.space_group_name_H-M   'P 1'
#
loop_
_entity.id
_entity.type
_entity.pdbx_description
1 polymer ?
#
loop_
_entity_poly.entity_id
_entity_poly.type
_entity_poly.pdbx_seq_one_letter_code
_entity_poly.pdbx_strand_id
1 'polypeptide(L)'
;MGNTSAGMGGAGVALKHSAWGLYYNPALLSSDPKVKIGYSLGLGLKERNLAPLADIDVKNMQNTAERLIDTFSSAGGANPSQFTGIVQDALNSVLASSGQVPSNDINQDLQTYLQSVGSDYSALIGAIQTQVQQSNALTAEQKALLQSIAGNIEYDNLQFDTSKLLSSITIDKGGDKGLDKSINDIATIQDVLKSNHLNAVSQNGVILQISSKTFNEKLGSLGVAYFGSVYSSISIRANEDKLRLIINGGNGYYELVNNGNSYALTQSTKDDYEKYSIIASLQTNNDESHKLIATSFILSEIPIGYARTFYLKRGNVNIGVVGKLMNGITHQNKMNITSDTNFKEELTRFASLDNAISSNTYGIDVGLLYELDLPKFRYLTIGVVGKNLNSPSFKSTFNDITIKPQYRFGIGYNSKFINLAFDADLAPNDLLAFSNIKQQSQMIGGGVALDLKILDLRLGAMKDLRQDTGLILTGGLNLFGFLDVSVQSSTTFTQVNSYKVPQYFNLRIGGSFSF
;
A
#
# COMPACT_ATOMS: atom_id res chain seq x y z
N MET A 1 -18.77 -7.72 7.52
CA MET A 1 -19.90 -7.29 8.39
C MET A 1 -19.99 -8.20 9.60
N GLY A 2 -20.63 -7.78 10.69
CA GLY A 2 -20.84 -8.61 11.87
C GLY A 2 -19.72 -8.49 12.91
N ASN A 3 -20.11 -8.12 14.12
CA ASN A 3 -19.18 -7.75 15.18
C ASN A 3 -18.51 -8.97 15.83
N THR A 4 -19.23 -10.09 15.98
CA THR A 4 -18.68 -11.36 16.50
C THR A 4 -17.47 -11.80 15.69
N SER A 5 -17.64 -11.95 14.38
CA SER A 5 -16.55 -12.34 13.47
C SER A 5 -15.44 -11.31 13.44
N ALA A 6 -15.77 -10.01 13.49
CA ALA A 6 -14.76 -8.96 13.54
C ALA A 6 -13.87 -9.04 14.80
N GLY A 7 -14.41 -9.42 15.95
CA GLY A 7 -13.63 -9.65 17.17
C GLY A 7 -12.85 -10.97 17.21
N MET A 8 -13.10 -11.88 16.26
CA MET A 8 -12.49 -13.21 16.17
C MET A 8 -11.60 -13.37 14.92
N GLY A 9 -10.81 -12.36 14.58
CA GLY A 9 -9.90 -12.43 13.43
C GLY A 9 -10.62 -12.50 12.07
N GLY A 10 -11.84 -11.98 11.98
CA GLY A 10 -12.64 -12.02 10.76
C GLY A 10 -13.28 -13.38 10.45
N ALA A 11 -13.10 -14.38 11.32
CA ALA A 11 -13.64 -15.72 11.13
C ALA A 11 -15.15 -15.77 11.34
N GLY A 12 -15.86 -16.42 10.42
CA GLY A 12 -17.34 -16.44 10.40
C GLY A 12 -17.95 -17.56 9.58
N VAL A 13 -17.18 -18.26 8.72
CA VAL A 13 -17.72 -19.26 7.78
C VAL A 13 -18.31 -20.50 8.47
N ALA A 14 -17.81 -20.82 9.67
CA ALA A 14 -18.23 -21.99 10.43
C ALA A 14 -18.77 -21.64 11.84
N LEU A 15 -19.13 -20.37 12.07
CA LEU A 15 -19.60 -19.84 13.36
C LEU A 15 -21.13 -19.88 13.46
N LYS A 16 -21.68 -20.86 14.18
CA LYS A 16 -23.13 -21.14 14.21
C LYS A 16 -23.93 -20.06 14.93
N HIS A 17 -23.37 -19.49 15.99
CA HIS A 17 -24.10 -18.58 16.88
C HIS A 17 -24.16 -17.13 16.36
N SER A 18 -23.56 -16.84 15.21
CA SER A 18 -23.66 -15.53 14.57
C SER A 18 -25.03 -15.31 13.93
N ALA A 19 -25.56 -14.09 13.99
CA ALA A 19 -26.72 -13.66 13.20
C ALA A 19 -26.36 -13.39 11.71
N TRP A 20 -25.06 -13.38 11.38
CA TRP A 20 -24.54 -12.98 10.08
C TRP A 20 -24.32 -14.16 9.12
N GLY A 21 -25.05 -15.26 9.29
CA GLY A 21 -24.97 -16.45 8.45
C GLY A 21 -25.17 -16.13 6.97
N LEU A 22 -26.21 -15.36 6.63
CA LEU A 22 -26.49 -14.92 5.26
C LEU A 22 -25.30 -14.19 4.60
N TYR A 23 -24.55 -13.40 5.38
CA TYR A 23 -23.38 -12.67 4.89
C TYR A 23 -22.16 -13.58 4.77
N TYR A 24 -21.88 -14.43 5.76
CA TYR A 24 -20.64 -15.21 5.81
C TYR A 24 -20.71 -16.53 5.05
N ASN A 25 -21.72 -17.35 5.31
CA ASN A 25 -21.94 -18.64 4.69
C ASN A 25 -23.44 -18.99 4.81
N PRO A 26 -24.21 -18.99 3.72
CA PRO A 26 -25.66 -19.17 3.80
C PRO A 26 -26.09 -20.52 4.38
N ALA A 27 -25.24 -21.54 4.37
CA ALA A 27 -25.51 -22.81 5.05
C ALA A 27 -25.70 -22.64 6.57
N LEU A 28 -25.18 -21.56 7.17
CA LEU A 28 -25.37 -21.27 8.60
C LEU A 28 -26.83 -20.94 8.95
N LEU A 29 -27.65 -20.53 7.99
CA LEU A 29 -29.07 -20.19 8.21
C LEU A 29 -29.87 -21.36 8.83
N SER A 30 -29.52 -22.60 8.45
CA SER A 30 -30.17 -23.82 8.95
C SER A 30 -29.42 -24.51 10.09
N SER A 31 -28.20 -24.08 10.39
CA SER A 31 -27.37 -24.70 11.44
C SER A 31 -27.80 -24.33 12.87
N ASP A 32 -28.45 -23.18 13.05
CA ASP A 32 -28.95 -22.70 14.35
C ASP A 32 -30.45 -22.39 14.26
N PRO A 33 -31.33 -23.22 14.86
CA PRO A 33 -32.78 -23.16 14.71
C PRO A 33 -33.40 -22.06 15.58
N LYS A 34 -33.01 -20.80 15.34
CA LYS A 34 -33.51 -19.63 16.07
C LYS A 34 -33.88 -18.51 15.11
N VAL A 35 -34.79 -17.65 15.55
CA VAL A 35 -35.02 -16.37 14.87
C VAL A 35 -33.93 -15.42 15.32
N LYS A 36 -33.22 -14.81 14.37
CA LYS A 36 -32.13 -13.87 14.67
C LYS A 36 -32.36 -12.54 13.97
N ILE A 37 -32.18 -11.47 14.71
CA ILE A 37 -32.11 -10.11 14.17
C ILE A 37 -30.71 -9.59 14.46
N GLY A 38 -30.05 -9.01 13.47
CA GLY A 38 -28.72 -8.44 13.64
C GLY A 38 -28.64 -7.05 13.04
N TYR A 39 -27.85 -6.17 13.65
CA TYR A 39 -27.48 -4.88 13.08
C TYR A 39 -25.99 -4.65 13.31
N SER A 40 -25.33 -4.00 12.36
CA SER A 40 -23.90 -3.70 12.45
C SER A 40 -23.61 -2.45 11.66
N LEU A 41 -22.83 -1.56 12.26
CA LEU A 41 -22.26 -0.38 11.67
C LEU A 41 -20.75 -0.49 11.79
N GLY A 42 -20.03 -0.18 10.74
CA GLY A 42 -18.58 -0.33 10.74
C GLY A 42 -17.89 0.69 9.87
N LEU A 43 -16.72 1.13 10.34
CA LEU A 43 -15.79 1.98 9.59
C LEU A 43 -14.40 1.35 9.67
N GLY A 44 -13.71 1.31 8.54
CA GLY A 44 -12.35 0.83 8.43
C GLY A 44 -11.51 1.75 7.56
N LEU A 45 -10.24 1.84 7.91
CA LEU A 45 -9.20 2.54 7.17
C LEU A 45 -8.07 1.56 6.90
N LYS A 46 -7.53 1.59 5.68
CA LYS A 46 -6.35 0.83 5.29
C LYS A 46 -5.45 1.71 4.46
N GLU A 47 -4.19 1.78 4.82
CA GLU A 47 -3.16 2.57 4.13
C GLU A 47 -2.02 1.63 3.70
N ARG A 48 -1.48 1.91 2.51
CA ARG A 48 -0.28 1.27 2.00
C ARG A 48 0.60 2.30 1.31
N ASN A 49 1.82 2.44 1.82
CA ASN A 49 2.94 3.16 1.21
C ASN A 49 2.66 4.61 0.79
N LEU A 50 1.73 5.31 1.43
CA LEU A 50 1.47 6.73 1.25
C LEU A 50 2.01 7.56 2.40
N ALA A 51 2.00 7.02 3.62
CA ALA A 51 2.41 7.80 4.79
C ALA A 51 3.90 8.20 4.81
N PRO A 52 4.87 7.46 4.20
CA PRO A 52 6.23 7.99 4.04
C PRO A 52 6.30 9.32 3.28
N LEU A 53 5.28 9.67 2.48
CA LEU A 53 5.23 10.97 1.80
C LEU A 53 5.13 12.16 2.76
N ALA A 54 4.65 11.96 3.98
CA ALA A 54 4.52 13.04 4.98
C ALA A 54 5.87 13.47 5.57
N ASP A 55 6.88 12.58 5.54
CA ASP A 55 8.21 12.81 6.13
C ASP A 55 9.25 13.26 5.08
N ILE A 56 8.83 13.42 3.82
CA ILE A 56 9.69 13.92 2.73
C ILE A 56 10.08 15.36 3.00
N ASP A 57 11.38 15.64 2.97
CA ASP A 57 11.89 17.01 3.08
C ASP A 57 12.09 17.60 1.68
N VAL A 58 10.98 18.08 1.12
CA VAL A 58 10.95 18.68 -0.22
C VAL A 58 11.92 19.86 -0.32
N LYS A 59 12.08 20.64 0.75
CA LYS A 59 13.00 21.79 0.78
C LYS A 59 14.45 21.33 0.72
N ASN A 60 14.81 20.32 1.51
CA ASN A 60 16.15 19.74 1.46
C ASN A 60 16.45 19.11 0.10
N MET A 61 15.48 18.43 -0.51
CA MET A 61 15.61 17.90 -1.88
C MET A 61 15.87 19.01 -2.90
N GLN A 62 15.10 20.10 -2.87
CA GLN A 62 15.30 21.26 -3.75
C GLN A 62 16.69 21.86 -3.59
N ASN A 63 17.07 22.17 -2.34
CA ASN A 63 18.40 22.72 -2.03
C ASN A 63 19.52 21.77 -2.46
N THR A 64 19.31 20.45 -2.31
CA THR A 64 20.29 19.44 -2.72
C THR A 64 20.44 19.39 -4.23
N ALA A 65 19.33 19.43 -4.97
CA ALA A 65 19.34 19.46 -6.42
C ALA A 65 20.08 20.70 -6.94
N GLU A 66 19.78 21.89 -6.38
CA GLU A 66 20.49 23.14 -6.71
C GLU A 66 21.98 23.03 -6.40
N ARG A 67 22.37 22.58 -5.20
CA ARG A 67 23.78 22.37 -4.82
C ARG A 67 24.52 21.41 -5.76
N LEU A 68 23.88 20.29 -6.14
CA LEU A 68 24.48 19.32 -7.06
C LEU A 68 24.68 19.91 -8.45
N ILE A 69 23.67 20.60 -8.99
CA ILE A 69 23.76 21.29 -10.28
C ILE A 69 24.89 22.32 -10.24
N ASP A 70 24.90 23.21 -9.26
CA ASP A 70 25.89 24.30 -9.18
C ASP A 70 27.32 23.75 -9.01
N THR A 71 27.48 22.63 -8.31
CA THR A 71 28.81 22.04 -8.05
C THR A 71 29.36 21.29 -9.26
N PHE A 72 28.51 20.50 -9.92
CA PHE A 72 28.97 19.52 -10.91
C PHE A 72 28.67 19.90 -12.35
N SER A 73 27.76 20.83 -12.61
CA SER A 73 27.46 21.29 -13.97
C SER A 73 28.43 22.36 -14.46
N SER A 74 28.69 22.37 -15.76
CA SER A 74 29.51 23.38 -16.44
C SER A 74 28.74 24.69 -16.66
N ALA A 75 29.36 25.83 -16.31
CA ALA A 75 28.89 27.15 -16.72
C ALA A 75 29.18 27.37 -18.23
N GLY A 76 28.27 26.92 -19.09
CA GLY A 76 28.40 26.95 -20.56
C GLY A 76 29.07 25.69 -21.10
N GLY A 77 28.35 24.94 -21.94
CA GLY A 77 28.61 23.55 -22.36
C GLY A 77 29.89 23.22 -23.13
N ALA A 78 30.98 23.94 -22.89
CA ALA A 78 32.33 23.61 -23.36
C ALA A 78 33.42 23.79 -22.28
N ASN A 79 33.10 24.35 -21.11
CA ASN A 79 34.07 24.57 -20.04
C ASN A 79 33.91 23.53 -18.92
N PRO A 80 35.01 22.92 -18.43
CA PRO A 80 34.99 22.06 -17.24
C PRO A 80 34.25 22.70 -16.06
N SER A 81 33.49 21.91 -15.29
CA SER A 81 32.89 22.41 -14.05
C SER A 81 33.99 22.81 -13.07
N GLN A 82 33.64 23.65 -12.09
CA GLN A 82 34.60 24.04 -11.04
C GLN A 82 35.15 22.80 -10.33
N PHE A 83 34.32 21.77 -10.14
CA PHE A 83 34.77 20.49 -9.62
C PHE A 83 35.81 19.79 -10.50
N THR A 84 35.64 19.73 -11.82
CA THR A 84 36.65 19.14 -12.71
C THR A 84 38.00 19.85 -12.55
N GLY A 85 38.00 21.19 -12.50
CA GLY A 85 39.24 21.96 -12.30
C GLY A 85 39.93 21.62 -10.98
N ILE A 86 39.16 21.53 -9.89
CA ILE A 86 39.66 21.11 -8.57
C ILE A 86 40.31 19.72 -8.62
N VAL A 87 39.67 18.76 -9.29
CA VAL A 87 40.20 17.39 -9.42
C VAL A 87 41.48 17.39 -10.26
N GLN A 88 41.53 18.13 -11.38
CA GLN A 88 42.74 18.26 -12.19
C GLN A 88 43.91 18.87 -11.40
N ASP A 89 43.67 19.95 -10.65
CA ASP A 89 44.71 20.60 -9.84
C ASP A 89 45.19 19.70 -8.69
N ALA A 90 44.28 18.92 -8.09
CA ALA A 90 44.62 17.93 -7.08
C ALA A 90 45.47 16.79 -7.68
N LEU A 91 45.07 16.24 -8.83
CA LEU A 91 45.82 15.22 -9.57
C LEU A 91 47.22 15.70 -9.94
N ASN A 92 47.34 16.93 -10.46
CA ASN A 92 48.62 17.54 -10.79
C ASN A 92 49.56 17.59 -9.56
N SER A 93 49.01 17.94 -8.39
CA SER A 93 49.76 18.00 -7.13
C SER A 93 50.25 16.62 -6.65
N VAL A 94 49.36 15.61 -6.64
CA VAL A 94 49.71 14.27 -6.17
C VAL A 94 50.63 13.50 -7.14
N LEU A 95 50.48 13.71 -8.45
CA LEU A 95 51.37 13.13 -9.45
C LEU A 95 52.77 13.77 -9.39
N ALA A 96 52.85 15.10 -9.30
CA ALA A 96 54.14 15.78 -9.18
C ALA A 96 54.90 15.38 -7.90
N SER A 97 54.19 15.24 -6.77
CA SER A 97 54.79 14.80 -5.50
C SER A 97 55.23 13.34 -5.50
N SER A 98 54.65 12.48 -6.35
CA SER A 98 55.07 11.09 -6.55
C SER A 98 56.13 10.91 -7.66
N GLY A 99 56.63 12.01 -8.23
CA GLY A 99 57.65 12.00 -9.28
C GLY A 99 57.12 11.68 -10.68
N GLN A 100 55.80 11.65 -10.86
CA GLN A 100 55.14 11.54 -12.17
C GLN A 100 54.99 12.92 -12.81
N VAL A 101 54.95 12.97 -14.14
CA VAL A 101 54.72 14.21 -14.89
C VAL A 101 53.22 14.30 -15.25
N PRO A 102 52.47 15.28 -14.74
CA PRO A 102 51.07 15.45 -15.11
C PRO A 102 50.92 15.74 -16.61
N SER A 103 49.97 15.07 -17.25
CA SER A 103 49.68 15.19 -18.69
C SER A 103 48.78 16.40 -19.01
N ASN A 104 48.12 16.97 -18.00
CA ASN A 104 47.04 17.98 -18.13
C ASN A 104 45.80 17.43 -18.88
N ASP A 105 45.69 16.11 -18.96
CA ASP A 105 44.48 15.40 -19.36
C ASP A 105 43.94 14.66 -18.14
N ILE A 106 42.77 15.10 -17.66
CA ILE A 106 42.20 14.59 -16.40
C ILE A 106 41.97 13.09 -16.42
N ASN A 107 41.61 12.52 -17.58
CA ASN A 107 41.37 11.08 -17.70
C ASN A 107 42.68 10.31 -17.64
N GLN A 108 43.72 10.78 -18.33
CA GLN A 108 45.04 10.17 -18.29
C GLN A 108 45.71 10.32 -16.91
N ASP A 109 45.59 11.48 -16.28
CA ASP A 109 46.14 11.76 -14.95
C ASP A 109 45.42 10.95 -13.87
N LEU A 110 44.09 10.85 -13.92
CA LEU A 110 43.32 10.00 -13.01
C LEU A 110 43.70 8.53 -13.19
N GLN A 111 43.76 8.04 -14.43
CA GLN A 111 44.16 6.65 -14.69
C GLN A 111 45.58 6.36 -14.18
N THR A 112 46.52 7.26 -14.40
CA THR A 112 47.90 7.15 -13.92
C THR A 112 47.94 7.11 -12.39
N TYR A 113 47.17 7.98 -11.74
CA TYR A 113 47.06 7.99 -10.28
C TYR A 113 46.48 6.68 -9.75
N LEU A 114 45.33 6.23 -10.25
CA LEU A 114 44.66 5.00 -9.80
C LEU A 114 45.55 3.76 -9.95
N GLN A 115 46.32 3.66 -11.03
CA GLN A 115 47.30 2.58 -11.22
C GLN A 115 48.44 2.60 -10.20
N SER A 116 48.74 3.76 -9.61
CA SER A 116 49.87 3.96 -8.70
C SER A 116 49.54 3.76 -7.22
N VAL A 117 48.28 3.93 -6.80
CA VAL A 117 47.89 3.98 -5.37
C VAL A 117 47.05 2.80 -4.87
N GLY A 118 46.64 1.88 -5.76
CA GLY A 118 45.72 0.80 -5.38
C GLY A 118 44.39 1.36 -4.87
N SER A 119 43.95 0.96 -3.67
CA SER A 119 42.66 1.37 -3.08
C SER A 119 42.77 2.43 -1.97
N ASP A 120 43.94 3.05 -1.78
CA ASP A 120 44.14 4.14 -0.81
C ASP A 120 44.20 5.50 -1.51
N TYR A 121 43.09 6.23 -1.47
CA TYR A 121 42.95 7.54 -2.11
C TYR A 121 43.24 8.71 -1.16
N SER A 122 43.78 8.47 0.04
CA SER A 122 43.97 9.50 1.08
C SER A 122 44.75 10.72 0.60
N ALA A 123 45.78 10.52 -0.24
CA ALA A 123 46.55 11.61 -0.83
C ALA A 123 45.71 12.49 -1.77
N LEU A 124 44.92 11.89 -2.66
CA LEU A 124 44.05 12.63 -3.57
C LEU A 124 42.91 13.32 -2.82
N ILE A 125 42.32 12.67 -1.82
CA ILE A 125 41.30 13.26 -0.94
C ILE A 125 41.85 14.54 -0.28
N GLY A 126 43.03 14.45 0.34
CA GLY A 126 43.66 15.61 0.99
C GLY A 126 44.01 16.73 0.02
N ALA A 127 44.47 16.38 -1.19
CA ALA A 127 44.74 17.36 -2.24
C ALA A 127 43.46 18.05 -2.73
N ILE A 128 42.37 17.31 -2.96
CA ILE A 128 41.06 17.87 -3.32
C ILE A 128 40.58 18.82 -2.23
N GLN A 129 40.60 18.41 -0.96
CA GLN A 129 40.18 19.26 0.16
C GLN A 129 40.98 20.57 0.23
N THR A 130 42.28 20.50 -0.04
CA THR A 130 43.16 21.68 -0.10
C THR A 130 42.75 22.61 -1.24
N GLN A 131 42.55 22.08 -2.45
CA GLN A 131 42.14 22.88 -3.61
C GLN A 131 40.75 23.51 -3.42
N VAL A 132 39.81 22.75 -2.84
CA VAL A 132 38.47 23.26 -2.51
C VAL A 132 38.56 24.45 -1.55
N GLN A 133 39.40 24.35 -0.52
CA GLN A 133 39.57 25.43 0.45
C GLN A 133 40.15 26.70 -0.19
N GLN A 134 41.15 26.54 -1.07
CA GLN A 134 41.87 27.62 -1.73
C GLN A 134 41.11 28.29 -2.88
N SER A 135 40.11 27.61 -3.45
CA SER A 135 39.36 28.14 -4.59
C SER A 135 38.54 29.38 -4.23
N ASN A 136 38.71 30.46 -5.01
CA ASN A 136 37.87 31.66 -4.92
C ASN A 136 36.62 31.58 -5.80
N ALA A 137 36.52 30.54 -6.65
CA ALA A 137 35.42 30.37 -7.58
C ALA A 137 34.22 29.62 -6.95
N LEU A 138 34.49 28.81 -5.92
CA LEU A 138 33.46 28.04 -5.21
C LEU A 138 32.76 28.90 -4.14
N THR A 139 31.43 28.83 -4.09
CA THR A 139 30.61 29.35 -2.99
C THR A 139 30.85 28.58 -1.69
N ALA A 140 30.37 29.12 -0.57
CA ALA A 140 30.49 28.45 0.73
C ALA A 140 29.79 27.08 0.74
N GLU A 141 28.64 26.99 0.09
CA GLU A 141 27.83 25.77 -0.01
C GLU A 141 28.49 24.71 -0.88
N GLN A 142 29.10 25.11 -2.00
CA GLN A 142 29.88 24.21 -2.86
C GLN A 142 31.13 23.70 -2.12
N LYS A 143 31.84 24.58 -1.40
CA LYS A 143 32.99 24.17 -0.58
C LYS A 143 32.59 23.16 0.49
N ALA A 144 31.50 23.43 1.21
CA ALA A 144 31.00 22.53 2.24
C ALA A 144 30.61 21.16 1.67
N LEU A 145 29.93 21.13 0.52
CA LEU A 145 29.59 19.87 -0.16
C LEU A 145 30.83 19.09 -0.59
N LEU A 146 31.76 19.74 -1.30
CA LEU A 146 32.94 19.06 -1.83
C LEU A 146 33.86 18.56 -0.70
N GLN A 147 33.99 19.31 0.39
CA GLN A 147 34.72 18.88 1.58
C GLN A 147 34.05 17.68 2.26
N SER A 148 32.71 17.67 2.34
CA SER A 148 31.96 16.61 3.02
C SER A 148 31.95 15.30 2.23
N ILE A 149 31.95 15.36 0.90
CA ILE A 149 31.88 14.17 0.05
C ILE A 149 33.25 13.64 -0.40
N ALA A 150 34.33 14.43 -0.36
CA ALA A 150 35.62 14.02 -0.95
C ALA A 150 36.10 12.64 -0.49
N GLY A 151 35.98 12.35 0.82
CA GLY A 151 36.36 11.04 1.38
C GLY A 151 35.42 9.89 1.06
N ASN A 152 34.25 10.19 0.47
CA ASN A 152 33.20 9.25 0.12
C ASN A 152 33.09 9.04 -1.40
N ILE A 153 33.91 9.70 -2.21
CA ILE A 153 33.91 9.47 -3.66
C ILE A 153 34.55 8.12 -3.95
N GLU A 154 33.86 7.28 -4.71
CA GLU A 154 34.43 6.07 -5.30
C GLU A 154 35.26 6.49 -6.52
N TYR A 155 36.56 6.78 -6.33
CA TYR A 155 37.42 7.34 -7.38
C TYR A 155 37.62 6.42 -8.60
N ASP A 156 37.47 5.10 -8.43
CA ASP A 156 37.43 4.14 -9.55
C ASP A 156 36.21 4.35 -10.47
N ASN A 157 35.15 4.96 -9.96
CA ASN A 157 33.89 5.26 -10.65
C ASN A 157 33.73 6.75 -10.98
N LEU A 158 34.81 7.54 -10.86
CA LEU A 158 34.87 8.93 -11.29
C LEU A 158 35.30 8.99 -12.76
N GLN A 159 34.44 9.52 -13.62
CA GLN A 159 34.65 9.53 -15.06
C GLN A 159 34.40 10.92 -15.65
N PHE A 160 35.20 11.27 -16.65
CA PHE A 160 35.05 12.50 -17.43
C PHE A 160 34.89 12.17 -18.92
N ASP A 161 34.05 12.92 -19.62
CA ASP A 161 33.87 12.77 -21.06
C ASP A 161 35.09 13.30 -21.87
N THR A 162 35.04 13.18 -23.19
CA THR A 162 36.11 13.66 -24.09
C THR A 162 36.31 15.17 -24.03
N SER A 163 35.33 15.91 -23.54
CA SER A 163 35.38 17.36 -23.32
C SER A 163 35.85 17.72 -21.90
N LYS A 164 36.31 16.72 -21.12
CA LYS A 164 36.72 16.83 -19.72
C LYS A 164 35.57 17.25 -18.79
N LEU A 165 34.32 17.07 -19.19
CA LEU A 165 33.16 17.30 -18.33
C LEU A 165 32.91 16.06 -17.46
N LEU A 166 32.35 16.25 -16.27
CA LEU A 166 31.99 15.11 -15.42
C LEU A 166 30.91 14.26 -16.11
N SER A 167 31.23 13.01 -16.41
CA SER A 167 30.29 12.06 -17.01
C SER A 167 29.63 11.17 -15.96
N SER A 168 30.36 10.78 -14.92
CA SER A 168 29.84 9.97 -13.81
C SER A 168 30.65 10.19 -12.54
N ILE A 169 29.97 10.28 -11.40
CA ILE A 169 30.57 10.21 -10.07
C ILE A 169 29.69 9.33 -9.18
N THR A 170 30.32 8.41 -8.44
CA THR A 170 29.64 7.62 -7.40
C THR A 170 30.14 8.07 -6.04
N ILE A 171 29.21 8.28 -5.10
CA ILE A 171 29.48 8.77 -3.76
C ILE A 171 28.80 7.85 -2.76
N ASP A 172 29.59 7.29 -1.85
CA ASP A 172 29.12 6.53 -0.70
C ASP A 172 28.33 7.41 0.27
N LYS A 173 27.24 6.88 0.81
CA LYS A 173 26.46 7.57 1.84
C LYS A 173 27.29 7.77 3.11
N GLY A 174 26.97 8.82 3.85
CA GLY A 174 27.62 9.18 5.12
C GLY A 174 28.49 10.43 5.06
N GLY A 175 28.83 10.91 3.86
CA GLY A 175 29.60 12.15 3.67
C GLY A 175 28.79 13.42 3.95
N ASP A 176 27.56 13.52 3.40
CA ASP A 176 26.68 14.68 3.56
C ASP A 176 25.27 14.24 3.96
N LYS A 177 24.87 14.52 5.21
CA LYS A 177 23.57 14.12 5.75
C LYS A 177 22.38 14.69 4.97
N GLY A 178 22.52 15.89 4.41
CA GLY A 178 21.46 16.53 3.63
C GLY A 178 21.25 15.82 2.30
N LEU A 179 22.35 15.52 1.61
CA LEU A 179 22.35 14.74 0.38
C LEU A 179 21.83 13.32 0.62
N ASP A 180 22.34 12.62 1.64
CA ASP A 180 21.87 11.29 2.02
C ASP A 180 20.35 11.26 2.27
N LYS A 181 19.83 12.26 3.00
CA LYS A 181 18.40 12.38 3.25
C LYS A 181 17.64 12.59 1.94
N SER A 182 18.08 13.50 1.08
CA SER A 182 17.44 13.76 -0.22
C SER A 182 17.38 12.51 -1.09
N ILE A 183 18.47 11.75 -1.21
CA ILE A 183 18.51 10.50 -1.98
C ILE A 183 17.52 9.47 -1.42
N ASN A 184 17.45 9.33 -0.10
CA ASN A 184 16.51 8.42 0.54
C ASN A 184 15.06 8.87 0.37
N ASP A 185 14.78 10.18 0.47
CA ASP A 185 13.45 10.75 0.22
C ASP A 185 13.00 10.53 -1.24
N ILE A 186 13.91 10.70 -2.21
CA ILE A 186 13.65 10.43 -3.64
C ILE A 186 13.33 8.95 -3.88
N ALA A 187 14.13 8.05 -3.31
CA ALA A 187 13.90 6.61 -3.42
C ALA A 187 12.56 6.20 -2.78
N THR A 188 12.20 6.87 -1.69
CA THR A 188 10.89 6.71 -1.04
C THR A 188 9.77 7.14 -1.98
N ILE A 189 9.86 8.30 -2.65
CA ILE A 189 8.87 8.75 -3.65
C ILE A 189 8.72 7.71 -4.76
N GLN A 190 9.83 7.23 -5.32
CA GLN A 190 9.80 6.21 -6.38
C GLN A 190 9.13 4.91 -5.93
N ASP A 191 9.37 4.48 -4.69
CA ASP A 191 8.73 3.30 -4.12
C ASP A 191 7.23 3.50 -3.89
N VAL A 192 6.83 4.65 -3.34
CA VAL A 192 5.43 5.04 -3.17
C VAL A 192 4.70 5.02 -4.52
N LEU A 193 5.28 5.63 -5.55
CA LEU A 193 4.67 5.71 -6.88
C LEU A 193 4.40 4.35 -7.54
N LYS A 194 5.15 3.29 -7.19
CA LYS A 194 4.93 1.93 -7.73
C LYS A 194 3.72 1.23 -7.13
N SER A 195 3.47 1.36 -5.83
CA SER A 195 2.40 0.65 -5.14
C SER A 195 1.93 1.39 -3.90
N ASN A 196 0.78 2.07 -4.02
CA ASN A 196 0.21 2.84 -2.94
C ASN A 196 -1.33 2.81 -2.98
N HIS A 197 -1.96 2.93 -1.81
CA HIS A 197 -3.39 3.25 -1.71
C HIS A 197 -3.77 3.68 -0.29
N LEU A 198 -4.82 4.51 -0.21
CA LEU A 198 -5.58 4.76 1.00
C LEU A 198 -7.02 4.34 0.74
N ASN A 199 -7.51 3.38 1.52
CA ASN A 199 -8.87 2.87 1.42
C ASN A 199 -9.65 3.17 2.70
N ALA A 200 -10.83 3.75 2.54
CA ALA A 200 -11.84 3.86 3.58
C ALA A 200 -13.02 2.96 3.23
N VAL A 201 -13.45 2.14 4.19
CA VAL A 201 -14.55 1.19 3.99
C VAL A 201 -15.54 1.34 5.12
N SER A 202 -16.80 1.61 4.78
CA SER A 202 -17.91 1.44 5.70
C SER A 202 -18.76 0.26 5.28
N GLN A 203 -19.16 -0.57 6.24
CA GLN A 203 -19.95 -1.77 5.98
C GLN A 203 -21.03 -1.86 7.05
N ASN A 204 -22.26 -1.61 6.64
CA ASN A 204 -23.41 -1.49 7.50
C ASN A 204 -24.49 -2.48 7.07
N GLY A 205 -25.26 -3.01 8.00
CA GLY A 205 -26.35 -3.89 7.61
C GLY A 205 -27.32 -4.20 8.73
N VAL A 206 -28.50 -4.64 8.31
CA VAL A 206 -29.53 -5.22 9.16
C VAL A 206 -29.96 -6.56 8.56
N ILE A 207 -30.17 -7.56 9.39
CA ILE A 207 -30.50 -8.92 8.97
C ILE A 207 -31.62 -9.50 9.81
N LEU A 208 -32.52 -10.24 9.15
CA LEU A 208 -33.52 -11.09 9.77
C LEU A 208 -33.32 -12.52 9.24
N GLN A 209 -33.08 -13.45 10.15
CA GLN A 209 -33.04 -14.88 9.88
C GLN A 209 -34.22 -15.55 10.58
N ILE A 210 -35.00 -16.33 9.82
CA ILE A 210 -36.14 -17.09 10.30
C ILE A 210 -35.79 -18.56 10.19
N SER A 211 -35.57 -19.20 11.34
CA SER A 211 -35.17 -20.59 11.45
C SER A 211 -35.84 -21.20 12.69
N SER A 212 -36.23 -22.46 12.61
CA SER A 212 -36.76 -23.23 13.73
C SER A 212 -36.49 -24.71 13.48
N LYS A 213 -36.56 -25.56 14.51
CA LYS A 213 -36.35 -27.01 14.33
C LYS A 213 -37.29 -27.58 13.27
N THR A 214 -38.57 -27.20 13.33
CA THR A 214 -39.59 -27.63 12.36
C THR A 214 -39.32 -27.11 10.96
N PHE A 215 -38.89 -25.85 10.82
CA PHE A 215 -38.51 -25.27 9.54
C PHE A 215 -37.33 -26.04 8.94
N ASN A 216 -36.26 -26.26 9.70
CA ASN A 216 -35.02 -26.85 9.19
C ASN A 216 -35.21 -28.29 8.67
N GLU A 217 -36.12 -29.06 9.29
CA GLU A 217 -36.44 -30.43 8.87
C GLU A 217 -37.35 -30.49 7.62
N LYS A 218 -38.38 -29.64 7.56
CA LYS A 218 -39.47 -29.79 6.59
C LYS A 218 -39.46 -28.79 5.44
N LEU A 219 -39.09 -27.54 5.70
CA LEU A 219 -39.30 -26.41 4.79
C LEU A 219 -37.99 -25.73 4.38
N GLY A 220 -36.98 -25.73 5.24
CA GLY A 220 -35.75 -24.94 5.17
C GLY A 220 -35.86 -23.61 5.94
N SER A 221 -34.71 -23.00 6.19
CA SER A 221 -34.57 -21.71 6.85
C SER A 221 -34.46 -20.59 5.84
N LEU A 222 -34.95 -19.41 6.19
CA LEU A 222 -34.94 -18.22 5.34
C LEU A 222 -34.15 -17.10 6.00
N GLY A 223 -33.51 -16.29 5.18
CA GLY A 223 -32.84 -15.07 5.62
C GLY A 223 -33.07 -13.94 4.64
N VAL A 224 -33.29 -12.73 5.15
CA VAL A 224 -33.30 -11.50 4.36
C VAL A 224 -32.46 -10.46 5.07
N ALA A 225 -31.74 -9.64 4.32
CA ALA A 225 -30.99 -8.53 4.89
C ALA A 225 -31.02 -7.32 3.97
N TYR A 226 -30.58 -6.20 4.52
CA TYR A 226 -30.16 -5.04 3.74
C TYR A 226 -28.73 -4.70 4.16
N PHE A 227 -27.83 -4.63 3.19
CA PHE A 227 -26.43 -4.29 3.37
C PHE A 227 -26.12 -3.01 2.60
N GLY A 228 -25.62 -2.00 3.32
CA GLY A 228 -25.14 -0.75 2.75
C GLY A 228 -23.63 -0.61 3.00
N SER A 229 -22.85 -0.63 1.93
CA SER A 229 -21.39 -0.50 2.00
C SER A 229 -20.92 0.72 1.22
N VAL A 230 -19.90 1.39 1.74
CA VAL A 230 -19.19 2.47 1.06
C VAL A 230 -17.73 2.05 0.97
N TYR A 231 -17.18 2.05 -0.24
CA TYR A 231 -15.77 1.82 -0.51
C TYR A 231 -15.21 3.07 -1.15
N SER A 232 -14.26 3.72 -0.50
CA SER A 232 -13.53 4.86 -1.04
C SER A 232 -12.05 4.50 -1.13
N SER A 233 -11.41 4.86 -2.22
CA SER A 233 -9.99 4.60 -2.48
C SER A 233 -9.34 5.80 -3.14
N ILE A 234 -8.12 6.10 -2.71
CA ILE A 234 -7.22 7.04 -3.34
C ILE A 234 -5.91 6.31 -3.62
N SER A 235 -5.43 6.40 -4.86
CA SER A 235 -4.15 5.81 -5.27
C SER A 235 -3.49 6.64 -6.36
N ILE A 236 -2.17 6.70 -6.37
CA ILE A 236 -1.36 7.27 -7.44
C ILE A 236 -1.08 6.17 -8.46
N ARG A 237 -1.45 6.43 -9.72
CA ARG A 237 -1.03 5.68 -10.89
C ARG A 237 0.07 6.46 -11.57
N ALA A 238 1.30 6.04 -11.36
CA ALA A 238 2.47 6.63 -11.97
C ALA A 238 2.57 6.27 -13.46
N ASN A 239 3.13 7.17 -14.26
CA ASN A 239 3.70 6.79 -15.55
C ASN A 239 5.03 6.05 -15.28
N GLU A 240 5.10 4.78 -15.69
CA GLU A 240 6.25 3.90 -15.41
C GLU A 240 7.52 4.34 -16.14
N ASP A 241 7.37 4.99 -17.29
CA ASP A 241 8.51 5.49 -18.06
C ASP A 241 9.13 6.71 -17.38
N LYS A 242 8.35 7.49 -16.61
CA LYS A 242 8.76 8.79 -16.04
C LYS A 242 9.21 8.69 -14.57
N LEU A 243 9.86 7.60 -14.17
CA LEU A 243 10.28 7.37 -12.78
C LEU A 243 11.74 7.72 -12.49
N ARG A 244 12.55 8.03 -13.50
CA ARG A 244 13.98 8.38 -13.33
C ARG A 244 14.10 9.79 -12.76
N LEU A 245 15.02 10.01 -11.83
CA LEU A 245 15.31 11.37 -11.36
C LEU A 245 16.38 11.99 -12.25
N ILE A 246 15.93 12.73 -13.25
CA ILE A 246 16.81 13.47 -14.16
C ILE A 246 16.56 14.95 -13.94
N ILE A 247 17.61 15.67 -13.61
CA ILE A 247 17.58 17.09 -13.26
C ILE A 247 18.11 17.91 -14.44
N ASN A 248 17.44 19.01 -14.76
CA ASN A 248 17.92 19.98 -15.74
C ASN A 248 18.78 21.03 -15.03
N GLY A 249 20.09 21.02 -15.29
CA GLY A 249 21.05 22.00 -14.75
C GLY A 249 21.22 23.26 -15.61
N GLY A 250 20.28 23.55 -16.51
CA GLY A 250 20.33 24.67 -17.46
C GLY A 250 21.23 24.39 -18.67
N ASN A 251 22.47 23.96 -18.43
CA ASN A 251 23.48 23.69 -19.46
C ASN A 251 23.70 22.19 -19.74
N GLY A 252 22.97 21.31 -19.05
CA GLY A 252 23.10 19.86 -19.17
C GLY A 252 22.07 19.14 -18.31
N TYR A 253 22.00 17.82 -18.47
CA TYR A 253 21.08 16.97 -17.72
C TYR A 253 21.89 15.95 -16.93
N TYR A 254 21.45 15.66 -15.71
CA TYR A 254 22.11 14.69 -14.85
C TYR A 254 21.07 13.79 -14.21
N GLU A 255 21.30 12.50 -14.30
CA GLU A 255 20.52 11.49 -13.60
C GLU A 255 21.14 11.19 -12.25
N LEU A 256 20.28 11.03 -11.25
CA LEU A 256 20.65 10.65 -9.91
C LEU A 256 20.11 9.24 -9.62
N VAL A 257 21.01 8.29 -9.42
CA VAL A 257 20.70 6.88 -9.21
C VAL A 257 21.07 6.47 -7.79
N ASN A 258 20.12 5.91 -7.03
CA ASN A 258 20.38 5.35 -5.70
C ASN A 258 20.79 3.87 -5.83
N ASN A 259 22.01 3.53 -5.44
CA ASN A 259 22.57 2.18 -5.47
C ASN A 259 22.49 1.46 -4.10
N GLY A 260 21.70 2.01 -3.16
CA GLY A 260 21.57 1.47 -1.81
C GLY A 260 22.53 2.16 -0.85
N ASN A 261 23.80 1.75 -0.82
CA ASN A 261 24.82 2.34 0.06
C ASN A 261 25.54 3.54 -0.55
N SER A 262 25.45 3.73 -1.87
CA SER A 262 25.98 4.87 -2.59
C SER A 262 24.93 5.45 -3.54
N TYR A 263 25.24 6.57 -4.15
CA TYR A 263 24.47 7.15 -5.24
C TYR A 263 25.39 7.61 -6.36
N ALA A 264 24.92 7.51 -7.60
CA ALA A 264 25.61 7.96 -8.78
C ALA A 264 24.95 9.20 -9.36
N LEU A 265 25.74 10.21 -9.68
CA LEU A 265 25.34 11.33 -10.52
C LEU A 265 25.96 11.12 -11.90
N THR A 266 25.14 10.82 -12.90
CA THR A 266 25.56 10.50 -14.26
C THR A 266 25.03 11.53 -15.25
N GLN A 267 25.84 11.92 -16.21
CA GLN A 267 25.40 12.78 -17.30
C GLN A 267 24.27 12.10 -18.08
N SER A 268 23.26 12.89 -18.44
CA SER A 268 22.06 12.48 -19.17
C SER A 268 21.84 13.42 -20.36
N THR A 269 20.83 13.12 -21.17
CA THR A 269 20.43 13.93 -22.32
C THR A 269 19.10 14.65 -22.07
N LYS A 270 18.84 15.67 -22.89
CA LYS A 270 17.52 16.32 -22.94
C LYS A 270 16.42 15.32 -23.29
N ASP A 271 16.68 14.45 -24.26
CA ASP A 271 15.72 13.42 -24.69
C ASP A 271 15.35 12.48 -23.55
N ASP A 272 16.34 12.06 -22.76
CA ASP A 272 16.10 11.20 -21.59
C ASP A 272 15.35 11.94 -20.50
N TYR A 273 15.67 13.21 -20.25
CA TYR A 273 14.91 14.04 -19.32
C TYR A 273 13.44 14.13 -19.75
N GLU A 274 13.19 14.49 -21.01
CA GLU A 274 11.85 14.64 -21.53
C GLU A 274 11.09 13.33 -21.53
N LYS A 275 11.73 12.17 -21.78
CA LYS A 275 11.05 10.86 -21.84
C LYS A 275 10.90 10.17 -20.50
N TYR A 276 11.86 10.32 -19.59
CA TYR A 276 11.94 9.47 -18.41
C TYR A 276 12.00 10.21 -17.06
N SER A 277 12.12 11.54 -17.07
CA SER A 277 12.21 12.29 -15.81
C SER A 277 10.88 12.37 -15.08
N ILE A 278 10.92 12.07 -13.78
CA ILE A 278 9.83 12.36 -12.84
C ILE A 278 9.56 13.86 -12.76
N ILE A 279 10.58 14.71 -12.88
CA ILE A 279 10.43 16.18 -12.84
C ILE A 279 9.74 16.67 -14.12
N ALA A 280 10.14 16.15 -15.28
CA ALA A 280 9.50 16.51 -16.55
C ALA A 280 8.02 16.12 -16.59
N SER A 281 7.65 15.01 -15.96
CA SER A 281 6.24 14.58 -15.86
C SER A 281 5.35 15.58 -15.11
N LEU A 282 5.93 16.38 -14.20
CA LEU A 282 5.20 17.42 -13.46
C LEU A 282 4.93 18.65 -14.32
N GLN A 283 5.63 18.80 -15.44
CA GLN A 283 5.52 19.95 -16.36
C GLN A 283 4.51 19.69 -17.48
N THR A 284 4.00 18.47 -17.62
CA THR A 284 3.05 18.09 -18.68
C THR A 284 1.66 17.82 -18.12
N ASN A 285 0.63 18.38 -18.75
CA ASN A 285 -0.77 18.14 -18.39
C ASN A 285 -1.46 17.21 -19.40
N ASN A 286 -0.91 16.03 -19.60
CA ASN A 286 -1.39 15.05 -20.57
C ASN A 286 -1.29 13.61 -20.01
N ASP A 287 -1.40 12.60 -20.87
CA ASP A 287 -1.34 11.21 -20.45
C ASP A 287 0.02 10.76 -19.88
N GLU A 288 1.08 11.55 -20.09
CA GLU A 288 2.42 11.28 -19.57
C GLU A 288 2.61 11.66 -18.10
N SER A 289 1.68 12.43 -17.53
CA SER A 289 1.71 12.81 -16.12
C SER A 289 1.40 11.62 -15.20
N HIS A 290 1.96 11.64 -14.00
CA HIS A 290 1.46 10.79 -12.92
C HIS A 290 0.04 11.21 -12.57
N LYS A 291 -0.83 10.26 -12.21
CA LYS A 291 -2.25 10.53 -11.97
C LYS A 291 -2.65 10.12 -10.58
N LEU A 292 -3.32 11.00 -9.85
CA LEU A 292 -4.08 10.63 -8.66
C LEU A 292 -5.45 10.12 -9.10
N ILE A 293 -5.81 8.93 -8.66
CA ILE A 293 -7.11 8.31 -8.95
C ILE A 293 -7.86 8.18 -7.64
N ALA A 294 -9.05 8.79 -7.60
CA ALA A 294 -10.00 8.65 -6.51
C ALA A 294 -11.19 7.83 -7.01
N THR A 295 -11.61 6.83 -6.24
CA THR A 295 -12.79 6.01 -6.52
C THR A 295 -13.69 5.97 -5.29
N SER A 296 -14.97 6.23 -5.49
CA SER A 296 -16.02 6.02 -4.52
C SER A 296 -17.03 5.02 -5.10
N PHE A 297 -17.33 3.98 -4.34
CA PHE A 297 -18.28 2.94 -4.70
C PHE A 297 -19.21 2.66 -3.53
N ILE A 298 -20.47 3.05 -3.68
CA ILE A 298 -21.53 2.77 -2.73
C ILE A 298 -22.30 1.57 -3.25
N LEU A 299 -22.37 0.52 -2.44
CA LEU A 299 -23.04 -0.74 -2.79
C LEU A 299 -24.17 -0.99 -1.81
N SER A 300 -25.40 -1.07 -2.33
CA SER A 300 -26.57 -1.55 -1.60
C SER A 300 -26.90 -2.98 -2.06
N GLU A 301 -27.03 -3.92 -1.12
CA GLU A 301 -27.40 -5.30 -1.40
C GLU A 301 -28.64 -5.71 -0.60
N ILE A 302 -29.59 -6.36 -1.27
CA ILE A 302 -30.74 -7.05 -0.66
C ILE A 302 -30.56 -8.55 -0.91
N PRO A 303 -29.86 -9.28 -0.03
CA PRO A 303 -29.78 -10.73 -0.09
C PRO A 303 -31.07 -11.39 0.41
N ILE A 304 -31.50 -12.42 -0.32
CA ILE A 304 -32.54 -13.36 0.09
C ILE A 304 -31.93 -14.76 0.04
N GLY A 305 -31.84 -15.40 1.18
CA GLY A 305 -31.20 -16.70 1.35
C GLY A 305 -32.15 -17.79 1.79
N TYR A 306 -31.85 -18.99 1.34
CA TYR A 306 -32.50 -20.22 1.75
C TYR A 306 -31.44 -21.25 2.14
N ALA A 307 -31.66 -22.00 3.21
CA ALA A 307 -30.80 -23.13 3.56
C ALA A 307 -31.58 -24.31 4.11
N ARG A 308 -31.00 -25.49 3.99
CA ARG A 308 -31.59 -26.73 4.48
C ARG A 308 -30.53 -27.64 5.11
N THR A 309 -30.93 -28.29 6.20
CA THR A 309 -30.13 -29.32 6.88
C THR A 309 -30.54 -30.71 6.39
N PHE A 310 -29.53 -31.52 6.07
CA PHE A 310 -29.63 -32.94 5.80
C PHE A 310 -28.99 -33.70 6.95
N TYR A 311 -29.82 -34.41 7.72
CA TYR A 311 -29.39 -35.15 8.89
C TYR A 311 -28.80 -36.51 8.49
N LEU A 312 -27.54 -36.76 8.86
CA LEU A 312 -26.84 -38.03 8.61
C LEU A 312 -26.54 -38.73 9.94
N LYS A 313 -26.21 -40.03 9.88
CA LYS A 313 -25.92 -40.83 11.09
C LYS A 313 -24.75 -40.33 11.94
N ARG A 314 -23.82 -39.57 11.36
CA ARG A 314 -22.56 -39.13 12.00
C ARG A 314 -22.34 -37.61 11.93
N GLY A 315 -23.37 -36.85 11.58
CA GLY A 315 -23.26 -35.41 11.40
C GLY A 315 -24.38 -34.85 10.52
N ASN A 316 -24.36 -33.54 10.33
CA ASN A 316 -25.36 -32.84 9.54
C ASN A 316 -24.69 -32.08 8.40
N VAL A 317 -25.25 -32.18 7.19
CA VAL A 317 -24.83 -31.36 6.05
C VAL A 317 -25.84 -30.25 5.89
N ASN A 318 -25.40 -29.00 5.93
CA ASN A 318 -26.23 -27.85 5.62
C ASN A 318 -25.79 -27.27 4.28
N ILE A 319 -26.77 -26.98 3.43
CA ILE A 319 -26.55 -26.36 2.12
C ILE A 319 -27.38 -25.09 2.09
N GLY A 320 -26.77 -23.98 1.69
CA GLY A 320 -27.44 -22.70 1.55
C GLY A 320 -27.13 -22.02 0.22
N VAL A 321 -28.11 -21.25 -0.26
CA VAL A 321 -28.00 -20.43 -1.47
C VAL A 321 -28.55 -19.03 -1.19
N VAL A 322 -28.00 -18.01 -1.85
CA VAL A 322 -28.46 -16.62 -1.75
C VAL A 322 -28.54 -16.02 -3.14
N GLY A 323 -29.67 -15.37 -3.43
CA GLY A 323 -29.78 -14.39 -4.49
C GLY A 323 -29.71 -12.99 -3.90
N LYS A 324 -28.92 -12.11 -4.52
CA LYS A 324 -28.70 -10.73 -4.07
C LYS A 324 -29.15 -9.77 -5.14
N LEU A 325 -30.04 -8.84 -4.82
CA LEU A 325 -30.29 -7.68 -5.66
C LEU A 325 -29.29 -6.59 -5.27
N MET A 326 -28.56 -6.05 -6.23
CA MET A 326 -27.45 -5.14 -5.96
C MET A 326 -27.61 -3.85 -6.75
N ASN A 327 -27.55 -2.71 -6.06
CA ASN A 327 -27.43 -1.39 -6.66
C ASN A 327 -26.06 -0.82 -6.31
N GLY A 328 -25.33 -0.35 -7.32
CA GLY A 328 -24.02 0.27 -7.16
C GLY A 328 -24.04 1.68 -7.71
N ILE A 329 -23.63 2.64 -6.88
CA ILE A 329 -23.35 4.02 -7.28
C ILE A 329 -21.83 4.16 -7.31
N THR A 330 -21.27 4.43 -8.49
CA THR A 330 -19.83 4.56 -8.68
C THR A 330 -19.48 5.99 -9.08
N HIS A 331 -18.37 6.48 -8.57
CA HIS A 331 -17.77 7.74 -8.99
C HIS A 331 -16.26 7.57 -9.03
N GLN A 332 -15.66 7.86 -10.18
CA GLN A 332 -14.21 7.79 -10.38
C GLN A 332 -13.73 9.11 -10.94
N ASN A 333 -12.69 9.65 -10.34
CA ASN A 333 -12.01 10.84 -10.82
C ASN A 333 -10.50 10.58 -11.00
N LYS A 334 -9.91 11.30 -11.95
CA LYS A 334 -8.48 11.30 -12.22
C LYS A 334 -8.00 12.75 -12.23
N MET A 335 -6.88 13.01 -11.58
CA MET A 335 -6.19 14.30 -11.58
C MET A 335 -4.75 14.06 -11.99
N ASN A 336 -4.26 14.82 -12.95
CA ASN A 336 -2.85 14.83 -13.30
C ASN A 336 -2.08 15.51 -12.16
N ILE A 337 -0.95 14.93 -11.75
CA ILE A 337 -0.05 15.48 -10.74
C ILE A 337 0.98 16.32 -11.48
N THR A 338 0.79 17.64 -11.48
CA THR A 338 1.64 18.62 -12.15
C THR A 338 2.05 19.75 -11.21
N SER A 339 3.03 20.57 -11.59
CA SER A 339 3.46 21.75 -10.83
C SER A 339 2.32 22.76 -10.63
N ASP A 340 1.36 22.81 -11.54
CA ASP A 340 0.26 23.77 -11.54
C ASP A 340 -1.03 23.21 -10.91
N THR A 341 -0.96 21.99 -10.37
CA THR A 341 -2.14 21.32 -9.80
C THR A 341 -2.58 21.98 -8.49
N ASN A 342 -3.78 22.57 -8.49
CA ASN A 342 -4.42 23.06 -7.27
C ASN A 342 -5.06 21.90 -6.49
N PHE A 343 -4.24 21.18 -5.72
CA PHE A 343 -4.69 20.03 -4.94
C PHE A 343 -5.89 20.32 -4.02
N LYS A 344 -6.01 21.53 -3.47
CA LYS A 344 -7.13 21.87 -2.57
C LYS A 344 -8.46 21.92 -3.32
N GLU A 345 -8.46 22.57 -4.47
CA GLU A 345 -9.64 22.68 -5.33
C GLU A 345 -10.00 21.31 -5.94
N GLU A 346 -9.01 20.60 -6.47
CA GLU A 346 -9.21 19.27 -7.04
C GLU A 346 -9.68 18.24 -5.99
N LEU A 347 -9.15 18.29 -4.76
CA LEU A 347 -9.63 17.42 -3.68
C LEU A 347 -11.06 17.75 -3.24
N THR A 348 -11.47 19.02 -3.35
CA THR A 348 -12.86 19.41 -3.10
C THR A 348 -13.78 18.83 -4.19
N ARG A 349 -13.35 18.83 -5.45
CA ARG A 349 -14.07 18.18 -6.56
C ARG A 349 -14.10 16.67 -6.40
N PHE A 350 -13.03 16.05 -5.88
CA PHE A 350 -12.99 14.62 -5.59
C PHE A 350 -13.97 14.19 -4.50
N ALA A 351 -14.34 15.10 -3.59
CA ALA A 351 -15.33 14.82 -2.55
C ALA A 351 -16.78 14.91 -3.05
N SER A 352 -17.04 15.53 -4.21
CA SER A 352 -18.38 15.56 -4.79
C SER A 352 -18.72 14.22 -5.46
N LEU A 353 -20.00 13.87 -5.50
CA LEU A 353 -20.51 12.68 -6.21
C LEU A 353 -21.20 13.10 -7.52
N ASP A 354 -20.81 14.25 -8.07
CA ASP A 354 -21.38 14.77 -9.30
C ASP A 354 -21.02 13.84 -10.47
N ASN A 355 -21.97 13.53 -11.35
CA ASN A 355 -21.81 12.54 -12.42
C ASN A 355 -21.55 11.10 -11.93
N ALA A 356 -21.92 10.75 -10.70
CA ALA A 356 -21.91 9.36 -10.27
C ALA A 356 -22.85 8.50 -11.14
N ILE A 357 -22.40 7.30 -11.48
CA ILE A 357 -23.15 6.35 -12.31
C ILE A 357 -23.81 5.31 -11.41
N SER A 358 -25.13 5.21 -11.49
CA SER A 358 -25.89 4.15 -10.81
C SER A 358 -26.13 2.98 -11.76
N SER A 359 -25.89 1.76 -11.30
CA SER A 359 -26.16 0.54 -12.05
C SER A 359 -26.67 -0.56 -11.14
N ASN A 360 -27.53 -1.42 -11.70
CA ASN A 360 -28.13 -2.54 -11.00
C ASN A 360 -27.61 -3.86 -11.55
N THR A 361 -27.45 -4.84 -10.69
CA THR A 361 -27.07 -6.20 -11.04
C THR A 361 -27.55 -7.17 -9.96
N TYR A 362 -27.18 -8.45 -10.08
CA TYR A 362 -27.50 -9.44 -9.08
C TYR A 362 -26.27 -10.29 -8.75
N GLY A 363 -26.21 -10.83 -7.53
CA GLY A 363 -25.16 -11.72 -7.05
C GLY A 363 -25.71 -13.07 -6.62
N ILE A 364 -24.91 -14.13 -6.79
CA ILE A 364 -25.26 -15.48 -6.33
C ILE A 364 -24.17 -16.01 -5.40
N ASP A 365 -24.58 -16.42 -4.20
CA ASP A 365 -23.70 -17.05 -3.21
C ASP A 365 -24.19 -18.46 -2.88
N VAL A 366 -23.25 -19.38 -2.64
CA VAL A 366 -23.53 -20.77 -2.26
C VAL A 366 -22.63 -21.16 -1.09
N GLY A 367 -23.21 -21.88 -0.14
CA GLY A 367 -22.53 -22.28 1.08
C GLY A 367 -22.79 -23.74 1.42
N LEU A 368 -21.77 -24.37 1.99
CA LEU A 368 -21.84 -25.71 2.57
C LEU A 368 -21.26 -25.66 3.99
N LEU A 369 -21.90 -26.39 4.90
CA LEU A 369 -21.43 -26.57 6.27
C LEU A 369 -21.65 -28.03 6.69
N TYR A 370 -20.60 -28.68 7.17
CA TYR A 370 -20.67 -29.99 7.78
C TYR A 370 -20.48 -29.88 9.30
N GLU A 371 -21.45 -30.40 10.04
CA GLU A 371 -21.42 -30.46 11.50
C GLU A 371 -21.11 -31.89 11.92
N LEU A 372 -20.03 -32.08 12.67
CA LEU A 372 -19.70 -33.40 13.18
C LEU A 372 -20.53 -33.68 14.43
N ASP A 373 -21.31 -34.77 14.41
CA ASP A 373 -22.01 -35.28 15.61
C ASP A 373 -21.40 -36.62 16.02
N LEU A 374 -20.11 -36.58 16.35
CA LEU A 374 -19.40 -37.69 16.98
C LEU A 374 -19.22 -37.37 18.47
N PRO A 375 -19.28 -38.36 19.38
CA PRO A 375 -19.18 -38.12 20.83
C PRO A 375 -17.98 -37.28 21.26
N LYS A 376 -16.85 -37.37 20.55
CA LYS A 376 -15.62 -36.60 20.82
C LYS A 376 -15.51 -35.26 20.07
N PHE A 377 -16.37 -35.01 19.09
CA PHE A 377 -16.26 -33.87 18.15
C PHE A 377 -17.58 -33.10 17.95
N ARG A 378 -18.56 -33.26 18.84
CA ARG A 378 -19.95 -32.75 18.71
C ARG A 378 -20.10 -31.24 18.45
N TYR A 379 -19.04 -30.46 18.64
CA TYR A 379 -19.04 -29.00 18.44
C TYR A 379 -18.23 -28.55 17.22
N LEU A 380 -17.60 -29.48 16.49
CA LEU A 380 -16.77 -29.16 15.35
C LEU A 380 -17.64 -28.96 14.09
N THR A 381 -17.40 -27.85 13.41
CA THR A 381 -18.03 -27.50 12.14
C THR A 381 -16.97 -27.16 11.11
N ILE A 382 -17.23 -27.53 9.86
CA ILE A 382 -16.36 -27.24 8.72
C ILE A 382 -17.25 -26.61 7.65
N GLY A 383 -16.84 -25.45 7.14
CA GLY A 383 -17.61 -24.68 6.17
C GLY A 383 -16.80 -24.30 4.95
N VAL A 384 -17.47 -24.24 3.81
CA VAL A 384 -16.95 -23.63 2.58
C VAL A 384 -18.04 -22.72 2.01
N VAL A 385 -17.64 -21.58 1.48
CA VAL A 385 -18.53 -20.65 0.82
C VAL A 385 -17.91 -20.14 -0.48
N GLY A 386 -18.73 -20.04 -1.51
CA GLY A 386 -18.46 -19.30 -2.73
C GLY A 386 -19.43 -18.12 -2.83
N LYS A 387 -18.91 -16.90 -2.95
CA LYS A 387 -19.71 -15.68 -3.08
C LYS A 387 -19.51 -15.04 -4.43
N ASN A 388 -20.53 -14.33 -4.92
CA ASN A 388 -20.51 -13.60 -6.17
C ASN A 388 -20.07 -14.49 -7.34
N LEU A 389 -20.57 -15.72 -7.40
CA LEU A 389 -20.14 -16.74 -8.36
C LEU A 389 -20.36 -16.29 -9.82
N ASN A 390 -21.32 -15.39 -10.05
CA ASN A 390 -21.65 -14.81 -11.33
C ASN A 390 -20.91 -13.48 -11.64
N SER A 391 -19.99 -13.04 -10.78
CA SER A 391 -19.15 -11.85 -11.00
C SER A 391 -19.91 -10.55 -11.35
N PRO A 392 -20.80 -10.04 -10.49
CA PRO A 392 -21.58 -8.83 -10.77
C PRO A 392 -20.67 -7.63 -11.10
N SER A 393 -21.06 -6.87 -12.14
CA SER A 393 -20.30 -5.72 -12.62
C SER A 393 -21.15 -4.45 -12.63
N PHE A 394 -20.56 -3.35 -12.19
CA PHE A 394 -21.18 -2.04 -12.06
C PHE A 394 -20.50 -1.06 -13.00
N LYS A 395 -21.31 -0.25 -13.69
CA LYS A 395 -20.82 0.76 -14.63
C LYS A 395 -20.11 1.89 -13.91
N SER A 396 -18.99 2.34 -14.47
CA SER A 396 -18.23 3.49 -13.95
C SER A 396 -17.64 4.36 -15.06
N THR A 397 -17.09 5.51 -14.66
CA THR A 397 -16.61 6.55 -15.58
C THR A 397 -15.41 6.08 -16.41
N PHE A 398 -14.47 5.36 -15.79
CA PHE A 398 -13.24 4.90 -16.47
C PHE A 398 -13.15 3.38 -16.55
N ASN A 399 -13.36 2.71 -15.42
CA ASN A 399 -13.24 1.26 -15.30
C ASN A 399 -14.45 0.72 -14.55
N ASP A 400 -15.23 -0.13 -15.20
CA ASP A 400 -16.31 -0.88 -14.56
C ASP A 400 -15.78 -1.61 -13.32
N ILE A 401 -16.56 -1.58 -12.24
CA ILE A 401 -16.23 -2.26 -11.00
C ILE A 401 -16.85 -3.64 -11.03
N THR A 402 -16.04 -4.68 -11.23
CA THR A 402 -16.48 -6.08 -11.18
C THR A 402 -16.11 -6.72 -9.85
N ILE A 403 -17.11 -7.22 -9.12
CA ILE A 403 -16.90 -7.98 -7.89
C ILE A 403 -16.64 -9.43 -8.28
N LYS A 404 -15.40 -9.87 -8.15
CA LYS A 404 -15.01 -11.25 -8.50
C LYS A 404 -15.53 -12.30 -7.51
N PRO A 405 -15.60 -13.58 -7.93
CA PRO A 405 -15.97 -14.66 -7.05
C PRO A 405 -14.99 -14.78 -5.89
N GLN A 406 -15.51 -15.01 -4.69
CA GLN A 406 -14.73 -15.15 -3.47
C GLN A 406 -14.95 -16.54 -2.88
N TYR A 407 -13.87 -17.21 -2.49
CA TYR A 407 -13.93 -18.55 -1.93
C TYR A 407 -13.28 -18.55 -0.55
N ARG A 408 -13.99 -19.10 0.44
CA ARG A 408 -13.48 -19.16 1.81
C ARG A 408 -13.79 -20.50 2.45
N PHE A 409 -12.80 -21.00 3.17
CA PHE A 409 -12.91 -22.17 4.03
C PHE A 409 -12.90 -21.72 5.49
N GLY A 410 -13.63 -22.43 6.34
CA GLY A 410 -13.64 -22.17 7.78
C GLY A 410 -13.82 -23.43 8.61
N ILE A 411 -13.25 -23.41 9.82
CA ILE A 411 -13.42 -24.43 10.85
C ILE A 411 -13.89 -23.71 12.12
N GLY A 412 -14.89 -24.28 12.78
CA GLY A 412 -15.44 -23.75 14.02
C GLY A 412 -15.54 -24.83 15.10
N TYR A 413 -15.28 -24.46 16.35
CA TYR A 413 -15.68 -25.23 17.52
C TYR A 413 -16.72 -24.41 18.27
N ASN A 414 -17.97 -24.86 18.29
CA ASN A 414 -19.12 -24.08 18.76
C ASN A 414 -19.70 -24.67 20.05
N SER A 415 -19.03 -24.49 21.18
CA SER A 415 -19.52 -24.91 22.50
C SER A 415 -20.30 -23.77 23.18
N LYS A 416 -21.04 -24.11 24.24
CA LYS A 416 -21.87 -23.16 24.99
C LYS A 416 -21.10 -21.98 25.58
N PHE A 417 -19.86 -22.20 26.03
CA PHE A 417 -19.07 -21.19 26.73
C PHE A 417 -17.85 -20.71 25.95
N ILE A 418 -17.38 -21.54 25.01
CA ILE A 418 -16.16 -21.27 24.25
C ILE A 418 -16.46 -21.54 22.79
N ASN A 419 -16.24 -20.52 21.96
CA ASN A 419 -16.25 -20.66 20.53
C ASN A 419 -14.84 -20.41 19.98
N LEU A 420 -14.36 -21.31 19.14
CA LEU A 420 -13.13 -21.11 18.37
C LEU A 420 -13.51 -21.04 16.90
N ALA A 421 -12.87 -20.17 16.14
CA ALA A 421 -13.05 -20.13 14.71
C ALA A 421 -11.74 -19.82 14.00
N PHE A 422 -11.60 -20.39 12.81
CA PHE A 422 -10.52 -20.13 11.88
C PHE A 422 -11.09 -20.09 10.48
N ASP A 423 -10.75 -19.06 9.71
CA ASP A 423 -11.14 -18.89 8.32
C ASP A 423 -9.90 -18.60 7.46
N ALA A 424 -9.94 -19.05 6.21
CA ALA A 424 -8.93 -18.75 5.20
C ALA A 424 -9.59 -18.47 3.84
N ASP A 425 -9.19 -17.35 3.22
CA ASP A 425 -9.51 -17.07 1.82
C ASP A 425 -8.73 -18.02 0.91
N LEU A 426 -9.46 -18.85 0.16
CA LEU A 426 -8.88 -19.85 -0.72
C LEU A 426 -8.27 -19.23 -1.99
N ALA A 427 -8.71 -18.04 -2.37
CA ALA A 427 -8.19 -17.27 -3.50
C ALA A 427 -8.01 -15.79 -3.12
N PRO A 428 -7.04 -15.08 -3.75
CA PRO A 428 -6.90 -13.64 -3.59
C PRO A 428 -8.13 -12.88 -4.10
N ASN A 429 -8.53 -11.83 -3.38
CA ASN A 429 -9.61 -10.92 -3.72
C ASN A 429 -9.03 -9.60 -4.21
N ASP A 430 -9.59 -9.02 -5.27
CA ASP A 430 -9.14 -7.73 -5.78
C ASP A 430 -9.55 -6.60 -4.82
N LEU A 431 -8.62 -5.70 -4.49
CA LEU A 431 -8.93 -4.47 -3.78
C LEU A 431 -9.40 -3.41 -4.77
N LEU A 432 -10.28 -2.52 -4.31
CA LEU A 432 -10.63 -1.31 -5.05
C LEU A 432 -9.48 -0.31 -4.91
N ALA A 433 -8.40 -0.51 -5.69
CA ALA A 433 -7.26 0.39 -5.76
C ALA A 433 -6.71 0.36 -7.19
N PHE A 434 -6.41 1.53 -7.75
CA PHE A 434 -6.03 1.70 -9.16
C PHE A 434 -4.58 2.20 -9.30
N SER A 435 -3.65 1.63 -8.52
CA SER A 435 -2.21 1.80 -8.71
C SER A 435 -1.69 0.99 -9.90
N ASN A 436 -0.43 1.23 -10.31
CA ASN A 436 0.27 0.48 -11.36
C ASN A 436 0.24 -1.03 -11.11
N ILE A 437 0.56 -1.42 -9.88
CA ILE A 437 0.47 -2.81 -9.46
C ILE A 437 -0.93 -3.08 -8.93
N LYS A 438 -1.58 -4.09 -9.51
CA LYS A 438 -2.88 -4.55 -9.06
C LYS A 438 -2.82 -5.03 -7.62
N GLN A 439 -3.65 -4.44 -6.76
CA GLN A 439 -3.67 -4.75 -5.34
C GLN A 439 -4.67 -5.87 -5.03
N GLN A 440 -4.24 -6.87 -4.26
CA GLN A 440 -5.07 -7.99 -3.86
C GLN A 440 -4.97 -8.23 -2.35
N SER A 441 -5.98 -8.86 -1.77
CA SER A 441 -6.03 -9.26 -0.36
C SER A 441 -6.36 -10.74 -0.25
N GLN A 442 -5.68 -11.46 0.64
CA GLN A 442 -5.97 -12.86 0.93
C GLN A 442 -5.81 -13.09 2.43
N MET A 443 -6.93 -13.15 3.14
CA MET A 443 -6.93 -13.18 4.60
C MET A 443 -6.88 -14.60 5.14
N ILE A 444 -6.10 -14.79 6.19
CA ILE A 444 -6.21 -15.92 7.12
C ILE A 444 -6.42 -15.36 8.52
N GLY A 445 -7.29 -15.96 9.31
CA GLY A 445 -7.57 -15.43 10.63
C GLY A 445 -8.38 -16.36 11.50
N GLY A 446 -8.35 -16.10 12.79
CA GLY A 446 -9.11 -16.87 13.75
C GLY A 446 -9.14 -16.21 15.12
N GLY A 447 -9.94 -16.78 16.01
CA GLY A 447 -10.10 -16.25 17.34
C GLY A 447 -10.91 -17.14 18.26
N VAL A 448 -11.02 -16.67 19.50
CA VAL A 448 -11.78 -17.26 20.59
C VAL A 448 -12.86 -16.28 21.05
N ALA A 449 -14.04 -16.80 21.35
CA ALA A 449 -15.09 -16.10 22.07
C ALA A 449 -15.41 -16.85 23.37
N LEU A 450 -15.56 -16.09 24.45
CA LEU A 450 -16.00 -16.55 25.76
C LEU A 450 -17.38 -15.95 26.02
N ASP A 451 -18.39 -16.80 26.16
CA ASP A 451 -19.77 -16.40 26.46
C ASP A 451 -20.00 -16.46 27.98
N LEU A 452 -20.11 -15.30 28.63
CA LEU A 452 -20.30 -15.17 30.08
C LEU A 452 -21.72 -14.69 30.44
N LYS A 453 -22.72 -14.99 29.59
CA LYS A 453 -24.15 -14.62 29.71
C LYS A 453 -24.46 -13.13 29.60
N ILE A 454 -23.84 -12.30 30.44
CA ILE A 454 -24.06 -10.84 30.50
C ILE A 454 -22.97 -10.10 29.72
N LEU A 455 -21.80 -10.73 29.60
CA LEU A 455 -20.62 -10.18 28.95
C LEU A 455 -20.03 -11.27 28.06
N ASP A 456 -19.79 -10.96 26.79
CA ASP A 456 -19.01 -11.84 25.93
C ASP A 456 -17.71 -11.17 25.54
N LEU A 457 -16.60 -11.89 25.71
CA LEU A 457 -15.28 -11.42 25.33
C LEU A 457 -14.80 -12.18 24.09
N ARG A 458 -14.25 -11.43 23.12
CA ARG A 458 -13.66 -11.99 21.90
C ARG A 458 -12.25 -11.47 21.71
N LEU A 459 -11.37 -12.38 21.34
CA LEU A 459 -10.00 -12.08 20.96
C LEU A 459 -9.66 -12.87 19.71
N GLY A 460 -8.90 -12.27 18.81
CA GLY A 460 -8.48 -12.93 17.59
C GLY A 460 -7.33 -12.23 16.92
N ALA A 461 -6.83 -12.85 15.86
CA ALA A 461 -5.81 -12.30 15.01
C ALA A 461 -6.03 -12.74 13.57
N MET A 462 -5.60 -11.91 12.63
CA MET A 462 -5.63 -12.22 11.20
C MET A 462 -4.44 -11.61 10.48
N LYS A 463 -4.10 -12.15 9.31
CA LYS A 463 -3.02 -11.66 8.46
C LYS A 463 -3.50 -11.64 7.01
N ASP A 464 -3.18 -10.55 6.32
CA ASP A 464 -3.32 -10.47 4.87
C ASP A 464 -2.03 -11.02 4.23
N LEU A 465 -2.14 -12.10 3.46
CA LEU A 465 -0.98 -12.74 2.83
C LEU A 465 -0.49 -11.99 1.59
N ARG A 466 -1.25 -10.99 1.11
CA ARG A 466 -0.93 -10.21 -0.09
C ARG A 466 -0.60 -8.75 0.20
N GLN A 467 -0.68 -8.33 1.46
CA GLN A 467 -0.50 -6.96 1.90
C GLN A 467 0.43 -6.93 3.11
N ASP A 468 1.31 -5.94 3.18
CA ASP A 468 2.32 -5.86 4.25
C ASP A 468 1.82 -5.12 5.50
N THR A 469 0.58 -5.39 5.89
CA THR A 469 -0.06 -4.75 7.06
C THR A 469 0.36 -5.35 8.39
N GLY A 470 1.32 -6.28 8.40
CA GLY A 470 1.65 -7.07 9.59
C GLY A 470 0.50 -7.96 10.07
N LEU A 471 0.55 -8.34 11.35
CA LEU A 471 -0.55 -9.05 12.02
C LEU A 471 -1.63 -8.05 12.39
N ILE A 472 -2.90 -8.40 12.23
CA ILE A 472 -4.04 -7.59 12.65
C ILE A 472 -4.63 -8.24 13.89
N LEU A 473 -4.55 -7.55 15.02
CA LEU A 473 -5.11 -7.99 16.28
C LEU A 473 -6.56 -7.52 16.38
N THR A 474 -7.44 -8.39 16.87
CA THR A 474 -8.86 -8.11 16.99
C THR A 474 -9.36 -8.34 18.40
N GLY A 475 -10.21 -7.44 18.87
CA GLY A 475 -10.90 -7.57 20.15
C GLY A 475 -12.38 -7.24 20.00
N GLY A 476 -13.22 -7.89 20.78
CA GLY A 476 -14.65 -7.62 20.79
C GLY A 476 -15.26 -7.82 22.16
N LEU A 477 -16.26 -7.00 22.46
CA LEU A 477 -17.02 -7.02 23.71
C LEU A 477 -18.51 -6.94 23.38
N ASN A 478 -19.30 -7.89 23.88
CA ASN A 478 -20.77 -7.82 23.83
C ASN A 478 -21.30 -7.64 25.25
N LEU A 479 -22.15 -6.64 25.45
CA LEU A 479 -22.85 -6.37 26.69
C LEU A 479 -24.33 -6.70 26.54
N PHE A 480 -24.85 -7.49 27.47
CA PHE A 480 -26.27 -7.87 27.57
C PHE A 480 -26.83 -8.58 26.33
N GLY A 481 -25.96 -9.14 25.47
CA GLY A 481 -26.32 -9.84 24.24
C GLY A 481 -26.61 -8.94 23.04
N PHE A 482 -26.90 -7.65 23.23
CA PHE A 482 -27.39 -6.76 22.17
C PHE A 482 -26.48 -5.58 21.82
N LEU A 483 -25.51 -5.20 22.68
CA LEU A 483 -24.57 -4.12 22.40
C LEU A 483 -23.17 -4.71 22.19
N ASP A 484 -22.74 -4.78 20.95
CA ASP A 484 -21.49 -5.38 20.53
C ASP A 484 -20.56 -4.31 19.94
N VAL A 485 -19.34 -4.20 20.48
CA VAL A 485 -18.27 -3.37 19.93
C VAL A 485 -17.10 -4.27 19.57
N SER A 486 -16.52 -4.05 18.38
CA SER A 486 -15.30 -4.75 17.96
C SER A 486 -14.30 -3.79 17.35
N VAL A 487 -13.03 -3.99 17.67
CA VAL A 487 -11.90 -3.20 17.16
C VAL A 487 -10.88 -4.14 16.52
N GLN A 488 -10.27 -3.67 15.44
CA GLN A 488 -9.16 -4.34 14.77
C GLN A 488 -8.06 -3.32 14.51
N SER A 489 -6.81 -3.70 14.76
CA SER A 489 -5.63 -2.85 14.52
C SER A 489 -4.48 -3.69 14.00
N SER A 490 -3.79 -3.22 12.97
CA SER A 490 -2.51 -3.79 12.55
C SER A 490 -1.40 -3.57 13.58
N THR A 491 -0.42 -4.46 13.59
CA THR A 491 0.85 -4.32 14.31
C THR A 491 1.86 -3.47 13.53
N THR A 492 1.68 -3.35 12.21
CA THR A 492 2.45 -2.40 11.41
C THR A 492 1.79 -1.03 11.50
N PHE A 493 2.57 -0.05 11.91
CA PHE A 493 2.18 1.35 12.01
C PHE A 493 2.98 2.14 10.99
N THR A 494 2.36 3.16 10.42
CA THR A 494 3.06 4.17 9.66
C THR A 494 3.14 5.46 10.47
N GLN A 495 4.27 6.15 10.36
CA GLN A 495 4.48 7.46 10.95
C GLN A 495 3.78 8.49 10.05
N VAL A 496 2.97 9.35 10.66
CA VAL A 496 2.39 10.54 10.00
C VAL A 496 2.69 11.71 10.93
N ASN A 497 3.64 12.56 10.52
CA ASN A 497 4.19 13.62 11.37
C ASN A 497 4.75 13.03 12.69
N SER A 498 4.20 13.41 13.84
CA SER A 498 4.61 12.91 15.16
C SER A 498 3.74 11.75 15.68
N TYR A 499 2.74 11.29 14.92
CA TYR A 499 1.80 10.27 15.35
C TYR A 499 2.00 8.95 14.60
N LYS A 500 1.91 7.84 15.32
CA LYS A 500 1.89 6.49 14.73
C LYS A 500 0.46 6.06 14.51
N VAL A 501 0.10 5.80 13.26
CA VAL A 501 -1.23 5.34 12.86
C VAL A 501 -1.11 3.91 12.34
N PRO A 502 -1.97 2.98 12.76
CA PRO A 502 -1.94 1.62 12.22
C PRO A 502 -2.29 1.63 10.73
N GLN A 503 -1.55 0.85 9.93
CA GLN A 503 -1.84 0.67 8.50
C GLN A 503 -3.22 0.05 8.22
N TYR A 504 -3.80 -0.64 9.21
CA TYR A 504 -5.16 -1.13 9.17
C TYR A 504 -5.86 -0.84 10.49
N PHE A 505 -7.01 -0.20 10.41
CA PHE A 505 -7.89 0.01 11.55
C PHE A 505 -9.33 -0.29 11.17
N ASN A 506 -10.08 -0.96 12.04
CA ASN A 506 -11.51 -1.16 11.87
C ASN A 506 -12.23 -1.06 13.21
N LEU A 507 -13.30 -0.27 13.25
CA LEU A 507 -14.21 -0.17 14.39
C LEU A 507 -15.61 -0.59 13.93
N ARG A 508 -16.28 -1.40 14.75
CA ARG A 508 -17.68 -1.76 14.53
C ARG A 508 -18.48 -1.67 15.80
N ILE A 509 -19.74 -1.26 15.65
CA ILE A 509 -20.75 -1.17 16.70
C ILE A 509 -22.02 -1.84 16.16
N GLY A 510 -22.66 -2.67 16.95
CA GLY A 510 -23.77 -3.48 16.46
C GLY A 510 -24.38 -4.32 17.56
N GLY A 511 -25.08 -5.36 17.16
CA GLY A 511 -25.77 -6.24 18.08
C GLY A 511 -26.57 -7.32 17.39
N SER A 512 -27.07 -8.25 18.19
CA SER A 512 -28.04 -9.23 17.71
C SER A 512 -29.02 -9.63 18.79
N PHE A 513 -30.24 -9.95 18.36
CA PHE A 513 -31.26 -10.60 19.18
C PHE A 513 -31.49 -11.99 18.64
N SER A 514 -31.69 -12.95 19.54
CA SER A 514 -32.01 -14.33 19.18
C SER A 514 -33.16 -14.82 20.04
N PHE A 515 -34.19 -15.37 19.39
CA PHE A 515 -35.43 -15.86 20.01
C PHE A 515 -35.65 -17.33 19.69
#